data_AF-A0A915NX77-F1
#
_entry.id   AF-A0A915NX77-F1
#
_cell.length_a   1.000
_cell.length_b   1.000
_cell.length_c   1.000
_cell.angle_alpha   90.00
_cell.angle_beta   90.00
_cell.angle_gamma   90.00
#
_symmetry.space_group_name_H-M   'P 1'
#
loop_
_entity.id
_entity.type
_entity.pdbx_description
1 polymer ?
#
loop_
_entity_poly.entity_id
_entity_poly.type
_entity_poly.pdbx_seq_one_letter_code
_entity_poly.pdbx_strand_id
1 'polypeptide(L)'
;MSSQPPFLVIDGYRDKDREGRDFLDPEAGKFKRTEYAHYFVPGWRAFLQDSYQMTGSDCGLFEAQFYKCMEAFGAKLSRLYCDLEQRDFSECVTGEKKFKRFRAMKDIRFKKWLRGDRPSMWEPTIEYIRAVKPNFAGMATGADKKRKVIQSGYSWKDSSVYYGKFIRPLPDGVKPTHIIVGAGSAGCVLANRLTEDPQNRVLLIEAGPRDYWWNWKIHMPAALMYNLKNSTSEFRVYYTTSQEKMNNRAIYWPRGRVWGGSSSLNAMVYIRGHPLDYDRWEKEGAKGWAFKNCLPYFKKAQHHELSTGIEDPYRGSQGPLYVTQGRCENPLHQAFLEVGKQHSIGSTEDMNGFKQEGIGPMDMTIKDGKRWSASSAYLNPILDRPNLFTTQGVTCTQILFDKQRAIGIEFIRKINFTTTSLIDAGSREKIYCTDAVILAAGAINTPQLLMLS
;
A
#
# COMPACT_ATOMS: atom_id res chain seq x y z
N MET A 1 -48.06 12.43 3.28
CA MET A 1 -47.92 13.89 3.07
C MET A 1 -47.35 14.46 4.36
N SER A 2 -46.03 14.63 4.43
CA SER A 2 -45.32 15.93 4.42
C SER A 2 -45.70 16.79 5.63
N SER A 3 -44.78 17.17 6.50
CA SER A 3 -43.76 18.17 6.17
C SER A 3 -42.59 18.20 7.17
N GLN A 4 -41.51 18.83 6.70
CA GLN A 4 -40.13 18.86 7.20
C GLN A 4 -39.92 19.49 8.59
N PRO A 5 -38.80 19.19 9.28
CA PRO A 5 -38.26 20.04 10.34
C PRO A 5 -37.49 21.25 9.75
N PRO A 6 -37.32 22.33 10.53
CA PRO A 6 -37.02 23.67 10.03
C PRO A 6 -35.55 23.85 9.64
N PHE A 7 -35.33 24.69 8.64
CA PHE A 7 -34.04 25.25 8.27
C PHE A 7 -33.39 25.93 9.48
N LEU A 8 -32.21 25.48 9.89
CA LEU A 8 -31.26 26.31 10.62
C LEU A 8 -30.22 26.83 9.62
N VAL A 9 -30.26 28.13 9.42
CA VAL A 9 -29.32 28.92 8.64
C VAL A 9 -27.92 28.76 9.24
N ILE A 10 -26.95 28.35 8.42
CA ILE A 10 -25.54 28.37 8.79
C ILE A 10 -25.10 29.83 8.74
N ASP A 11 -25.06 30.49 9.89
CA ASP A 11 -24.36 31.75 10.06
C ASP A 11 -22.84 31.50 10.14
N GLY A 12 -22.08 32.36 9.47
CA GLY A 12 -20.71 32.12 9.04
C GLY A 12 -19.69 31.90 10.15
N TYR A 13 -18.83 30.90 9.95
CA TYR A 13 -17.54 30.78 10.61
C TYR A 13 -16.69 32.03 10.32
N ARG A 14 -16.36 32.80 11.35
CA ARG A 14 -15.30 33.85 11.31
C ARG A 14 -14.03 33.27 11.94
N ASP A 15 -13.02 33.01 11.12
CA ASP A 15 -11.66 32.71 11.58
C ASP A 15 -11.00 33.99 12.14
N LYS A 16 -10.52 33.94 13.38
CA LYS A 16 -9.69 34.98 14.01
C LYS A 16 -8.26 34.49 14.19
N ASP A 17 -7.28 35.38 14.11
CA ASP A 17 -5.87 35.05 14.39
C ASP A 17 -5.58 34.86 15.90
N ARG A 18 -4.36 34.43 16.25
CA ARG A 18 -3.91 34.21 17.64
C ARG A 18 -3.89 35.47 18.53
N GLU A 19 -4.16 36.66 17.97
CA GLU A 19 -4.29 37.94 18.69
C GLU A 19 -5.72 38.51 18.63
N GLY A 20 -6.69 37.76 18.08
CA GLY A 20 -8.12 38.09 18.12
C GLY A 20 -8.61 39.07 17.05
N ARG A 21 -7.85 39.32 15.99
CA ARG A 21 -8.25 40.21 14.87
C ARG A 21 -8.94 39.44 13.75
N ASP A 22 -9.91 40.10 13.11
CA ASP A 22 -10.67 39.55 11.98
C ASP A 22 -9.83 39.55 10.69
N PHE A 23 -9.85 38.45 9.93
CA PHE A 23 -9.11 38.30 8.67
C PHE A 23 -9.72 39.04 7.46
N LEU A 24 -10.85 39.72 7.63
CA LEU A 24 -11.62 40.34 6.55
C LEU A 24 -11.74 41.85 6.78
N ASP A 25 -11.08 42.62 5.93
CA ASP A 25 -11.45 44.02 5.65
C ASP A 25 -12.66 43.99 4.70
N PRO A 26 -13.85 44.47 5.09
CA PRO A 26 -15.06 44.38 4.27
C PRO A 26 -15.04 45.24 3.01
N GLU A 27 -14.11 46.20 2.85
CA GLU A 27 -14.12 47.13 1.70
C GLU A 27 -13.07 46.84 0.62
N ALA A 28 -12.19 45.85 0.78
CA ALA A 28 -11.17 45.54 -0.20
C ALA A 28 -11.33 44.12 -0.79
N GLY A 29 -12.08 44.02 -1.90
CA GLY A 29 -12.26 42.77 -2.68
C GLY A 29 -10.98 42.24 -3.36
N LYS A 30 -9.92 41.93 -2.60
CA LYS A 30 -8.68 41.30 -3.07
C LYS A 30 -8.13 40.31 -2.05
N PHE A 31 -8.06 39.03 -2.43
CA PHE A 31 -7.29 38.00 -1.72
C PHE A 31 -5.80 38.42 -1.64
N LYS A 32 -5.27 38.66 -0.44
CA LYS A 32 -3.81 38.69 -0.20
C LYS A 32 -3.27 37.26 -0.31
N ARG A 33 -2.79 36.92 -1.50
CA ARG A 33 -2.24 35.60 -1.83
C ARG A 33 -0.73 35.62 -1.79
N THR A 34 -0.13 35.67 -0.61
CA THR A 34 1.32 35.46 -0.39
C THR A 34 1.60 35.14 1.08
N GLU A 35 1.56 33.86 1.48
CA GLU A 35 2.25 33.39 2.71
C GLU A 35 2.37 31.84 2.83
N TYR A 36 2.37 31.11 1.71
CA TYR A 36 2.40 29.63 1.72
C TYR A 36 3.75 29.00 1.34
N ALA A 37 4.88 29.67 1.65
CA ALA A 37 6.20 29.20 1.20
C ALA A 37 7.29 29.05 2.28
N HIS A 38 7.00 29.22 3.58
CA HIS A 38 8.04 29.19 4.63
C HIS A 38 7.95 28.08 5.68
N TYR A 39 7.06 27.08 5.54
CA TYR A 39 6.83 26.09 6.61
C TYR A 39 7.67 24.81 6.59
N PHE A 40 8.56 24.60 5.62
CA PHE A 40 9.22 23.28 5.47
C PHE A 40 10.50 23.06 6.28
N VAL A 41 11.00 24.06 7.02
CA VAL A 41 12.23 23.91 7.82
C VAL A 41 12.07 24.38 9.29
N PRO A 42 11.36 25.47 9.61
CA PRO A 42 11.21 25.91 11.01
C PRO A 42 10.22 25.06 11.84
N GLY A 43 9.16 24.54 11.21
CA GLY A 43 8.16 23.70 11.89
C GLY A 43 8.73 22.38 12.42
N TRP A 44 9.84 21.92 11.83
CA TRP A 44 10.53 20.70 12.25
C TRP A 44 11.29 20.88 13.57
N ARG A 45 11.87 22.07 13.81
CA ARG A 45 12.51 22.40 15.10
C ARG A 45 11.50 22.55 16.24
N ALA A 46 10.35 23.17 15.97
CA ALA A 46 9.29 23.31 16.97
C ALA A 46 8.69 21.95 17.37
N PHE A 47 8.45 21.06 16.39
CA PHE A 47 8.00 19.70 16.66
C PHE A 47 9.00 18.87 17.49
N LEU A 48 10.31 19.07 17.28
CA LEU A 48 11.37 18.43 18.07
C LEU A 48 11.46 18.99 19.50
N GLN A 49 11.18 20.27 19.72
CA GLN A 49 11.13 20.86 21.05
C GLN A 49 9.91 20.39 21.85
N ASP A 50 8.74 20.29 21.20
CA ASP A 50 7.50 19.81 21.82
C ASP A 50 7.56 18.31 22.14
N SER A 51 8.18 17.49 21.28
CA SER A 51 8.35 16.05 21.53
C SER A 51 9.35 15.73 22.65
N TYR A 52 10.35 16.58 22.85
CA TYR A 52 11.30 16.46 23.98
C TYR A 52 10.65 16.78 25.33
N GLN A 53 9.63 17.65 25.36
CA GLN A 53 8.91 18.01 26.58
C GLN A 53 7.77 17.04 26.92
N MET A 54 7.24 16.28 25.95
CA MET A 54 6.05 15.45 26.13
C MET A 54 6.28 14.04 26.70
N THR A 55 7.52 13.55 26.80
CA THR A 55 7.77 12.16 27.23
C THR A 55 8.86 12.07 28.29
N GLY A 56 8.49 12.33 29.54
CA GLY A 56 9.35 12.08 30.72
C GLY A 56 9.57 10.58 31.01
N SER A 57 9.79 9.75 30.00
CA SER A 57 10.01 8.31 30.13
C SER A 57 10.77 7.76 28.91
N ASP A 58 11.64 6.79 29.16
CA ASP A 58 12.74 6.24 28.33
C ASP A 58 12.42 5.76 26.88
N CYS A 59 11.22 5.99 26.34
CA CYS A 59 10.85 5.65 24.96
C CYS A 59 11.29 6.71 23.91
N GLY A 60 11.61 7.93 24.35
CA GLY A 60 12.00 9.04 23.44
C GLY A 60 13.39 8.92 22.82
N LEU A 61 14.24 8.00 23.31
CA LEU A 61 15.64 7.89 22.90
C LEU A 61 15.79 7.29 21.50
N PHE A 62 14.99 6.27 21.17
CA PHE A 62 15.00 5.63 19.84
C PHE A 62 14.44 6.57 18.76
N GLU A 63 13.32 7.23 19.01
CA GLU A 63 12.72 8.17 18.06
C GLU A 63 13.62 9.41 17.86
N ALA A 64 14.14 10.01 18.92
CA ALA A 64 15.04 11.17 18.80
C ALA A 64 16.36 10.80 18.10
N GLN A 65 16.90 9.60 18.32
CA GLN A 65 18.11 9.14 17.61
C GLN A 65 17.80 8.79 16.16
N PHE A 66 16.67 8.15 15.86
CA PHE A 66 16.20 7.91 14.49
C PHE A 66 16.04 9.23 13.71
N TYR A 67 15.46 10.26 14.33
CA TYR A 67 15.31 11.57 13.70
C TYR A 67 16.63 12.31 13.51
N LYS A 68 17.58 12.20 14.45
CA LYS A 68 18.95 12.73 14.27
C LYS A 68 19.71 12.00 13.16
N CYS A 69 19.55 10.67 13.05
CA CYS A 69 20.06 9.90 11.92
C CYS A 69 19.43 10.37 10.61
N MET A 70 18.13 10.63 10.56
CA MET A 70 17.42 11.14 9.39
C MET A 70 17.83 12.58 9.02
N GLU A 71 18.15 13.45 9.99
CA GLU A 71 18.61 14.83 9.75
C GLU A 71 20.06 14.84 9.22
N ALA A 72 20.94 14.06 9.84
CA ALA A 72 22.32 13.88 9.37
C ALA A 72 22.36 13.20 7.99
N PHE A 73 21.49 12.22 7.77
CA PHE A 73 21.29 11.55 6.48
C PHE A 73 20.75 12.53 5.44
N GLY A 74 19.69 13.29 5.76
CA GLY A 74 19.09 14.29 4.87
C GLY A 74 20.07 15.37 4.41
N ALA A 75 20.93 15.86 5.31
CA ALA A 75 21.97 16.84 4.98
C ALA A 75 23.06 16.25 4.06
N LYS A 76 23.53 15.03 4.32
CA LYS A 76 24.52 14.34 3.48
C LYS A 76 23.93 13.92 2.12
N LEU A 77 22.70 13.40 2.08
CA LEU A 77 22.00 12.99 0.87
C LEU A 77 21.80 14.16 -0.08
N SER A 78 21.36 15.28 0.48
CA SER A 78 20.99 16.44 -0.32
C SER A 78 22.24 17.11 -0.93
N ARG A 79 23.39 17.05 -0.24
CA ARG A 79 24.69 17.46 -0.81
C ARG A 79 25.15 16.50 -1.90
N LEU A 80 25.17 15.19 -1.64
CA LEU A 80 25.59 14.20 -2.63
C LEU A 80 24.71 14.20 -3.89
N TYR A 81 23.39 14.41 -3.73
CA TYR A 81 22.46 14.57 -4.85
C TYR A 81 22.71 15.84 -5.65
N CYS A 82 23.08 16.95 -4.99
CA CYS A 82 23.47 18.18 -5.68
C CYS A 82 24.79 18.01 -6.42
N ASP A 83 25.79 17.34 -5.82
CA ASP A 83 27.08 17.06 -6.45
C ASP A 83 26.95 16.13 -7.67
N LEU A 84 26.15 15.06 -7.57
CA LEU A 84 25.89 14.12 -8.68
C LEU A 84 25.18 14.77 -9.88
N GLU A 85 24.37 15.79 -9.61
CA GLU A 85 23.63 16.54 -10.63
C GLU A 85 24.33 17.84 -11.06
N GLN A 86 25.57 18.09 -10.57
CA GLN A 86 26.32 19.34 -10.75
C GLN A 86 25.51 20.60 -10.41
N ARG A 87 24.74 20.55 -9.33
CA ARG A 87 23.90 21.64 -8.84
C ARG A 87 24.51 22.27 -7.60
N ASP A 88 24.37 23.57 -7.46
CA ASP A 88 24.71 24.26 -6.21
C ASP A 88 23.67 23.90 -5.13
N PHE A 89 24.14 23.31 -4.04
CA PHE A 89 23.33 22.94 -2.89
C PHE A 89 22.57 24.14 -2.29
N SER A 90 23.17 25.33 -2.30
CA SER A 90 22.56 26.55 -1.77
C SER A 90 21.36 27.02 -2.60
N GLU A 91 21.36 26.82 -3.92
CA GLU A 91 20.22 27.11 -4.81
C GLU A 91 19.06 26.13 -4.62
N CYS A 92 19.36 24.86 -4.34
CA CYS A 92 18.35 23.81 -4.15
C CYS A 92 17.57 23.99 -2.84
N VAL A 93 18.22 24.49 -1.80
CA VAL A 93 17.61 24.73 -0.47
C VAL A 93 16.77 26.02 -0.46
N THR A 94 17.12 27.03 -1.26
CA THR A 94 16.50 28.37 -1.20
C THR A 94 15.31 28.58 -2.15
N GLY A 95 15.07 27.66 -3.11
CA GLY A 95 13.87 27.69 -3.98
C GLY A 95 13.87 28.77 -5.07
N GLU A 96 15.01 29.42 -5.32
CA GLU A 96 15.15 30.61 -6.17
C GLU A 96 14.68 30.39 -7.64
N LYS A 97 14.87 29.18 -8.19
CA LYS A 97 14.40 28.80 -9.54
C LYS A 97 12.87 28.80 -9.67
N LYS A 98 12.12 28.36 -8.65
CA LYS A 98 10.65 28.42 -8.66
C LYS A 98 10.18 29.87 -8.66
N PHE A 99 10.87 30.73 -7.93
CA PHE A 99 10.56 32.16 -7.83
C PHE A 99 10.83 32.90 -9.14
N LYS A 100 11.98 32.65 -9.79
CA LYS A 100 12.32 33.21 -11.13
C LYS A 100 11.32 32.75 -12.20
N ARG A 101 10.94 31.47 -12.20
CA ARG A 101 9.92 30.91 -13.13
C ARG A 101 8.53 31.50 -12.91
N PHE A 102 8.14 31.75 -11.66
CA PHE A 102 6.87 32.37 -11.32
C PHE A 102 6.81 33.84 -11.77
N ARG A 103 7.88 34.63 -11.57
CA ARG A 103 7.97 36.01 -12.06
C ARG A 103 7.82 36.10 -13.57
N ALA A 104 8.54 35.27 -14.32
CA ALA A 104 8.48 35.26 -15.78
C ALA A 104 7.06 34.94 -16.30
N MET A 105 6.37 33.96 -15.70
CA MET A 105 4.99 33.63 -16.08
C MET A 105 3.99 34.74 -15.73
N LYS A 106 4.22 35.47 -14.63
CA LYS A 106 3.38 36.60 -14.22
C LYS A 106 3.53 37.78 -15.19
N ASP A 107 4.75 38.05 -15.64
CA ASP A 107 5.07 39.15 -16.55
C ASP A 107 4.48 38.93 -17.97
N ILE A 108 4.54 37.69 -18.48
CA ILE A 108 3.91 37.29 -19.74
C ILE A 108 2.38 37.42 -19.67
N ARG A 109 1.77 37.01 -18.56
CA ARG A 109 0.32 37.15 -18.35
C ARG A 109 -0.12 38.61 -18.27
N PHE A 110 0.65 39.44 -17.59
CA PHE A 110 0.35 40.86 -17.44
C PHE A 110 0.40 41.60 -18.78
N LYS A 111 1.41 41.30 -19.61
CA LYS A 111 1.57 41.88 -20.96
C LYS A 111 0.50 41.44 -21.97
N LYS A 112 -0.13 40.27 -21.77
CA LYS A 112 -1.28 39.79 -22.58
C LYS A 112 -2.61 40.36 -22.10
N TRP A 113 -2.79 40.51 -20.78
CA TRP A 113 -3.96 41.18 -20.21
C TRP A 113 -4.09 42.64 -20.66
N LEU A 114 -2.98 43.38 -20.72
CA LEU A 114 -2.94 44.75 -21.24
C LEU A 114 -3.34 44.88 -22.73
N ARG A 115 -3.36 43.78 -23.48
CA ARG A 115 -3.75 43.74 -24.90
C ARG A 115 -5.19 43.25 -25.12
N GLY A 116 -5.93 42.97 -24.04
CA GLY A 116 -7.33 42.52 -24.11
C GLY A 116 -7.53 41.01 -24.27
N ASP A 117 -6.44 40.22 -24.30
CA ASP A 117 -6.54 38.76 -24.40
C ASP A 117 -6.88 38.13 -23.05
N ARG A 118 -7.81 37.15 -23.02
CA ARG A 118 -8.08 36.29 -21.84
C ARG A 118 -7.28 34.98 -21.96
N PRO A 119 -6.09 34.84 -21.35
CA PRO A 119 -5.28 33.64 -21.52
C PRO A 119 -5.87 32.45 -20.74
N SER A 120 -5.85 31.25 -21.35
CA SER A 120 -6.22 30.03 -20.66
C SER A 120 -5.15 29.63 -19.62
N MET A 121 -5.55 28.84 -18.61
CA MET A 121 -4.67 28.47 -17.48
C MET A 121 -3.41 27.68 -17.93
N TRP A 122 -3.42 27.10 -19.13
CA TRP A 122 -2.45 26.11 -19.61
C TRP A 122 -1.50 26.61 -20.73
N GLU A 123 -1.82 27.71 -21.41
CA GLU A 123 -1.02 28.26 -22.52
C GLU A 123 0.39 28.79 -22.15
N PRO A 124 0.62 29.47 -21.00
CA PRO A 124 1.93 30.06 -20.69
C PRO A 124 3.05 29.02 -20.53
N THR A 125 2.70 27.79 -20.19
CA THR A 125 3.65 26.68 -20.03
C THR A 125 4.24 26.27 -21.38
N ILE A 126 3.46 26.37 -22.46
CA ILE A 126 3.87 25.96 -23.81
C ILE A 126 4.81 27.01 -24.45
N GLU A 127 4.52 28.30 -24.28
CA GLU A 127 5.40 29.38 -24.78
C GLU A 127 6.74 29.42 -24.05
N TYR A 128 6.78 29.17 -22.73
CA TYR A 128 8.03 29.06 -21.98
C TYR A 128 8.88 27.86 -22.45
N ILE A 129 8.25 26.72 -22.75
CA ILE A 129 8.94 25.55 -23.30
C ILE A 129 9.53 25.86 -24.68
N ARG A 130 8.82 26.62 -25.53
CA ARG A 130 9.32 27.05 -26.85
C ARG A 130 10.47 28.06 -26.75
N ALA A 131 10.45 28.96 -25.77
CA ALA A 131 11.49 29.98 -25.60
C ALA A 131 12.80 29.42 -25.01
N VAL A 132 12.73 28.37 -24.19
CA VAL A 132 13.91 27.80 -23.48
C VAL A 132 14.47 26.55 -24.18
N LYS A 133 13.70 25.88 -25.05
CA LYS A 133 14.15 24.71 -25.83
C LYS A 133 13.68 24.79 -27.29
N PRO A 134 14.42 25.50 -28.18
CA PRO A 134 14.03 25.70 -29.58
C PRO A 134 13.87 24.38 -30.37
N ASN A 135 14.59 23.33 -29.99
CA ASN A 135 14.64 22.05 -30.72
C ASN A 135 13.58 21.02 -30.28
N PHE A 136 12.62 21.39 -29.44
CA PHE A 136 11.53 20.48 -29.01
C PHE A 136 10.28 20.63 -29.90
N ALA A 137 10.46 20.71 -31.21
CA ALA A 137 9.39 20.77 -32.21
C ALA A 137 9.03 19.36 -32.68
N GLY A 138 8.27 18.62 -31.87
CA GLY A 138 7.93 17.25 -32.25
C GLY A 138 6.82 16.57 -31.45
N MET A 139 5.92 17.29 -30.79
CA MET A 139 4.76 16.67 -30.13
C MET A 139 3.60 17.67 -29.97
N ALA A 140 2.95 18.04 -31.08
CA ALA A 140 1.69 18.79 -31.01
C ALA A 140 0.83 18.65 -32.28
N THR A 141 0.44 17.42 -32.64
CA THR A 141 -0.61 17.19 -33.66
C THR A 141 -1.63 16.12 -33.22
N GLY A 142 -1.81 15.93 -31.91
CA GLY A 142 -2.81 14.99 -31.36
C GLY A 142 -4.02 15.65 -30.70
N ALA A 143 -4.07 16.98 -30.60
CA ALA A 143 -5.06 17.69 -29.79
C ALA A 143 -6.45 17.79 -30.45
N ASP A 144 -6.54 17.70 -31.78
CA ASP A 144 -7.82 17.85 -32.49
C ASP A 144 -8.64 16.56 -32.63
N LYS A 145 -8.06 15.38 -32.37
CA LYS A 145 -8.84 14.12 -32.31
C LYS A 145 -9.53 13.90 -30.95
N LYS A 146 -9.20 14.66 -29.91
CA LYS A 146 -9.79 14.50 -28.56
C LYS A 146 -11.02 15.37 -28.28
N ARG A 147 -11.40 16.27 -29.19
CA ARG A 147 -12.58 17.15 -29.01
C ARG A 147 -13.92 16.54 -29.44
N LYS A 148 -13.94 15.37 -30.08
CA LYS A 148 -15.19 14.69 -30.50
C LYS A 148 -15.63 13.50 -29.63
N VAL A 149 -14.97 13.23 -28.49
CA VAL A 149 -15.28 12.06 -27.63
C VAL A 149 -15.99 12.44 -26.31
N ILE A 150 -16.28 13.72 -26.06
CA ILE A 150 -16.87 14.16 -24.77
C ILE A 150 -18.40 14.40 -24.84
N GLN A 151 -19.03 14.20 -26.00
CA GLN A 151 -20.48 14.32 -26.12
C GLN A 151 -21.06 13.23 -27.02
N SER A 152 -21.16 12.01 -26.49
CA SER A 152 -22.21 11.04 -26.81
C SER A 152 -21.91 9.70 -26.14
N GLY A 153 -22.92 9.16 -25.46
CA GLY A 153 -22.96 7.75 -25.09
C GLY A 153 -22.24 7.39 -23.80
N TYR A 154 -23.02 7.27 -22.73
CA TYR A 154 -22.92 6.02 -21.97
C TYR A 154 -23.07 4.88 -22.99
N SER A 155 -21.94 4.35 -23.45
CA SER A 155 -21.92 3.07 -24.13
C SER A 155 -22.38 2.05 -23.10
N TRP A 156 -23.56 1.46 -23.32
CA TRP A 156 -24.14 0.41 -22.47
C TRP A 156 -23.26 -0.87 -22.40
N LYS A 157 -22.09 -0.85 -23.03
CA LYS A 157 -21.13 -1.96 -23.13
C LYS A 157 -19.66 -1.54 -23.06
N ASP A 158 -19.29 -0.46 -22.36
CA ASP A 158 -17.86 -0.13 -22.18
C ASP A 158 -17.25 -0.52 -20.82
N SER A 159 -16.22 -1.36 -20.92
CA SER A 159 -15.37 -1.99 -19.90
C SER A 159 -15.94 -3.18 -19.10
N SER A 160 -15.84 -4.37 -19.71
CA SER A 160 -15.60 -5.68 -19.07
C SER A 160 -16.35 -5.97 -17.76
N VAL A 161 -17.58 -6.47 -17.89
CA VAL A 161 -18.31 -7.04 -16.76
C VAL A 161 -17.67 -8.36 -16.33
N TYR A 162 -16.74 -8.30 -15.37
CA TYR A 162 -16.20 -9.50 -14.74
C TYR A 162 -17.16 -9.94 -13.64
N TYR A 163 -18.04 -10.89 -13.96
CA TYR A 163 -18.73 -11.66 -12.94
C TYR A 163 -17.69 -12.40 -12.09
N GLY A 164 -17.90 -12.43 -10.77
CA GLY A 164 -17.23 -13.41 -9.92
C GLY A 164 -17.39 -14.80 -10.53
N LYS A 165 -16.29 -15.54 -10.69
CA LYS A 165 -16.32 -16.83 -11.36
C LYS A 165 -15.42 -17.85 -10.68
N PHE A 166 -15.82 -19.11 -10.80
CA PHE A 166 -14.97 -20.25 -10.52
C PHE A 166 -13.96 -20.37 -11.65
N ILE A 167 -12.68 -20.21 -11.33
CA ILE A 167 -11.58 -20.39 -12.28
C ILE A 167 -11.36 -21.88 -12.52
N ARG A 168 -11.42 -22.67 -11.44
CA ARG A 168 -11.51 -24.12 -11.50
C ARG A 168 -12.71 -24.56 -10.65
N PRO A 169 -13.85 -24.88 -11.28
CA PRO A 169 -15.05 -25.29 -10.56
C PRO A 169 -14.87 -26.69 -9.98
N LEU A 170 -15.62 -26.98 -8.91
CA LEU A 170 -15.77 -28.36 -8.46
C LEU A 170 -16.62 -29.14 -9.48
N PRO A 171 -16.40 -30.46 -9.62
CA PRO A 171 -17.31 -31.32 -10.35
C PRO A 171 -18.70 -31.35 -9.70
N ASP A 172 -19.74 -31.56 -10.51
CA ASP A 172 -21.11 -31.65 -10.02
C ASP A 172 -21.27 -32.77 -8.98
N GLY A 173 -21.99 -32.50 -7.90
CA GLY A 173 -22.20 -33.43 -6.79
C GLY A 173 -21.00 -33.61 -5.85
N VAL A 174 -19.84 -33.00 -6.13
CA VAL A 174 -18.64 -33.11 -5.29
C VAL A 174 -18.55 -31.95 -4.30
N LYS A 175 -18.45 -32.27 -3.01
CA LYS A 175 -18.20 -31.27 -1.95
C LYS A 175 -16.70 -31.07 -1.70
N PRO A 176 -16.23 -29.83 -1.48
CA PRO A 176 -14.89 -29.59 -0.96
C PRO A 176 -14.74 -30.22 0.44
N THR A 177 -13.54 -30.68 0.75
CA THR A 177 -13.15 -31.02 2.12
C THR A 177 -12.94 -29.75 2.94
N HIS A 178 -12.22 -28.79 2.36
CA HIS A 178 -11.82 -27.55 3.00
C HIS A 178 -12.26 -26.36 2.14
N ILE A 179 -12.82 -25.33 2.79
CA ILE A 179 -13.06 -24.03 2.15
C ILE A 179 -12.12 -23.02 2.80
N ILE A 180 -11.27 -22.38 2.00
CA ILE A 180 -10.37 -21.31 2.44
C ILE A 180 -10.94 -19.98 1.97
N VAL A 181 -11.28 -19.10 2.91
CA VAL A 181 -11.84 -17.78 2.63
C VAL A 181 -10.73 -16.74 2.59
N GLY A 182 -10.36 -16.32 1.38
CA GLY A 182 -9.33 -15.32 1.08
C GLY A 182 -8.08 -15.95 0.47
N ALA A 183 -7.77 -15.61 -0.78
CA ALA A 183 -6.50 -15.96 -1.43
C ALA A 183 -5.40 -14.93 -1.10
N GLY A 184 -5.31 -14.56 0.18
CA GLY A 184 -4.25 -13.70 0.72
C GLY A 184 -2.96 -14.45 1.01
N SER A 185 -2.02 -13.80 1.71
CA SER A 185 -0.71 -14.38 2.03
C SER A 185 -0.81 -15.76 2.69
N ALA A 186 -1.62 -15.89 3.76
CA ALA A 186 -1.81 -17.16 4.45
C ALA A 186 -2.67 -18.15 3.64
N GLY A 187 -3.71 -17.67 2.95
CA GLY A 187 -4.61 -18.50 2.17
C GLY A 187 -3.93 -19.24 1.03
N CYS A 188 -3.01 -18.58 0.32
CA CYS A 188 -2.18 -19.21 -0.71
C CYS A 188 -1.30 -20.33 -0.13
N VAL A 189 -0.68 -20.11 1.05
CA VAL A 189 0.15 -21.11 1.72
C VAL A 189 -0.70 -22.31 2.16
N LEU A 190 -1.84 -22.07 2.78
CA LEU A 190 -2.76 -23.13 3.24
C LEU A 190 -3.30 -23.96 2.07
N ALA A 191 -3.70 -23.32 0.97
CA ALA A 191 -4.15 -24.02 -0.23
C ALA A 191 -3.05 -24.93 -0.79
N ASN A 192 -1.80 -24.46 -0.80
CA ASN A 192 -0.66 -25.26 -1.23
C ASN A 192 -0.41 -26.47 -0.34
N ARG A 193 -0.32 -26.27 0.98
CA ARG A 193 -0.01 -27.36 1.92
C ARG A 193 -1.14 -28.37 2.05
N LEU A 194 -2.40 -27.93 2.09
CA LEU A 194 -3.53 -28.85 2.21
C LEU A 194 -3.68 -29.72 0.96
N THR A 195 -3.43 -29.18 -0.23
CA THR A 195 -3.51 -29.94 -1.50
C THR A 195 -2.30 -30.81 -1.79
N GLU A 196 -1.26 -30.80 -0.95
CA GLU A 196 -0.19 -31.82 -1.00
C GLU A 196 -0.75 -33.23 -0.74
N ASP A 197 -1.80 -33.33 0.09
CA ASP A 197 -2.57 -34.56 0.25
C ASP A 197 -3.64 -34.66 -0.86
N PRO A 198 -3.60 -35.68 -1.73
CA PRO A 198 -4.58 -35.85 -2.80
C PRO A 198 -6.01 -36.11 -2.29
N GLN A 199 -6.20 -36.51 -1.04
CA GLN A 199 -7.52 -36.73 -0.45
C GLN A 199 -8.25 -35.40 -0.17
N ASN A 200 -7.49 -34.32 0.05
CA ASN A 200 -8.03 -33.00 0.35
C ASN A 200 -8.49 -32.31 -0.93
N ARG A 201 -9.81 -32.11 -1.05
CA ARG A 201 -10.42 -31.22 -2.05
C ARG A 201 -10.53 -29.81 -1.47
N VAL A 202 -9.74 -28.87 -1.96
CA VAL A 202 -9.64 -27.52 -1.38
C VAL A 202 -10.28 -26.50 -2.31
N LEU A 203 -11.26 -25.76 -1.79
CA LEU A 203 -11.86 -24.61 -2.47
C LEU A 203 -11.28 -23.31 -1.89
N LEU A 204 -10.52 -22.58 -2.70
CA LEU A 204 -9.96 -21.27 -2.36
C LEU A 204 -10.80 -20.14 -2.96
N ILE A 205 -11.31 -19.26 -2.12
CA ILE A 205 -12.23 -18.19 -2.52
C ILE A 205 -11.59 -16.81 -2.34
N GLU A 206 -11.70 -15.95 -3.35
CA GLU A 206 -11.14 -14.60 -3.30
C GLU A 206 -12.10 -13.54 -3.85
N ALA A 207 -12.24 -12.44 -3.09
CA ALA A 207 -13.12 -11.33 -3.42
C ALA A 207 -12.55 -10.42 -4.52
N GLY A 208 -11.23 -10.43 -4.69
CA GLY A 208 -10.48 -9.75 -5.74
C GLY A 208 -10.34 -10.54 -7.04
N PRO A 209 -9.80 -9.90 -8.09
CA PRO A 209 -9.39 -10.60 -9.30
C PRO A 209 -8.12 -11.44 -9.07
N ARG A 210 -7.78 -12.27 -10.05
CA ARG A 210 -6.47 -12.92 -10.14
C ARG A 210 -5.34 -11.91 -10.38
N ASP A 211 -4.13 -12.23 -9.90
CA ASP A 211 -2.90 -11.48 -10.15
C ASP A 211 -2.34 -11.75 -11.56
N TYR A 212 -3.07 -11.31 -12.59
CA TYR A 212 -2.72 -11.58 -13.98
C TYR A 212 -1.29 -11.12 -14.33
N TRP A 213 -0.58 -11.92 -15.14
CA TRP A 213 0.84 -11.72 -15.46
C TRP A 213 1.12 -10.39 -16.19
N TRP A 214 0.16 -9.87 -16.95
CA TRP A 214 0.28 -8.58 -17.66
C TRP A 214 0.11 -7.36 -16.74
N ASN A 215 -0.33 -7.55 -15.50
CA ASN A 215 -0.49 -6.46 -14.55
C ASN A 215 0.87 -6.04 -13.97
N TRP A 216 1.61 -5.26 -14.75
CA TRP A 216 2.94 -4.77 -14.37
C TRP A 216 2.94 -4.01 -13.04
N LYS A 217 1.82 -3.38 -12.64
CA LYS A 217 1.74 -2.66 -11.36
C LYS A 217 1.88 -3.58 -10.15
N ILE A 218 1.41 -4.83 -10.29
CA ILE A 218 1.59 -5.87 -9.26
C ILE A 218 3.02 -6.40 -9.35
N HIS A 219 3.45 -6.83 -10.54
CA HIS A 219 4.68 -7.62 -10.68
C HIS A 219 5.97 -6.80 -10.64
N MET A 220 5.92 -5.50 -10.92
CA MET A 220 7.08 -4.60 -10.90
C MET A 220 7.27 -3.99 -9.50
N PRO A 221 8.40 -4.27 -8.80
CA PRO A 221 8.69 -3.70 -7.49
C PRO A 221 8.58 -2.17 -7.42
N ALA A 222 9.12 -1.46 -8.42
CA ALA A 222 9.12 0.00 -8.50
C ALA A 222 7.71 0.62 -8.64
N ALA A 223 6.72 -0.18 -9.03
CA ALA A 223 5.35 0.29 -9.21
C ALA A 223 4.55 0.38 -7.89
N LEU A 224 5.17 0.13 -6.73
CA LEU A 224 4.52 0.16 -5.41
C LEU A 224 3.61 1.39 -5.21
N MET A 225 4.08 2.58 -5.58
CA MET A 225 3.31 3.82 -5.40
C MET A 225 2.05 3.90 -6.25
N TYR A 226 1.97 3.17 -7.38
CA TYR A 226 0.76 3.10 -8.19
C TYR A 226 -0.35 2.31 -7.50
N ASN A 227 0.03 1.33 -6.68
CA ASN A 227 -0.92 0.48 -5.95
C ASN A 227 -1.51 1.16 -4.72
N LEU A 228 -0.94 2.29 -4.26
CA LEU A 228 -1.29 2.97 -3.01
C LEU A 228 -2.08 4.28 -3.21
N LYS A 229 -2.48 4.63 -4.43
CA LYS A 229 -3.08 5.95 -4.71
C LYS A 229 -4.60 6.00 -4.66
N ASN A 230 -5.34 4.97 -5.07
CA ASN A 230 -6.82 4.98 -5.14
C ASN A 230 -7.39 3.57 -5.09
N SER A 231 -8.61 3.38 -4.54
CA SER A 231 -9.33 2.08 -4.57
C SER A 231 -9.47 1.57 -6.01
N THR A 232 -9.08 0.32 -6.26
CA THR A 232 -9.26 -0.38 -7.55
C THR A 232 -9.90 -1.75 -7.34
N SER A 233 -10.08 -2.54 -8.40
CA SER A 233 -10.52 -3.93 -8.30
C SER A 233 -9.60 -4.79 -7.42
N GLU A 234 -8.29 -4.54 -7.50
CA GLU A 234 -7.21 -5.23 -6.78
C GLU A 234 -6.97 -4.67 -5.38
N PHE A 235 -7.63 -3.56 -5.05
CA PHE A 235 -7.22 -2.70 -3.97
C PHE A 235 -8.41 -2.11 -3.23
N ARG A 236 -8.52 -2.45 -1.95
CA ARG A 236 -9.56 -1.90 -1.09
C ARG A 236 -8.94 -0.93 -0.10
N VAL A 237 -9.40 0.32 -0.18
CA VAL A 237 -9.06 1.33 0.81
C VAL A 237 -10.09 1.27 1.93
N TYR A 238 -9.62 1.06 3.15
CA TYR A 238 -10.39 1.35 4.34
C TYR A 238 -9.94 2.70 4.90
N TYR A 239 -10.82 3.35 5.64
CA TYR A 239 -10.46 4.47 6.48
C TYR A 239 -10.78 4.09 7.92
N THR A 240 -9.90 4.47 8.85
CA THR A 240 -10.26 4.40 10.26
C THR A 240 -11.39 5.38 10.55
N THR A 241 -12.07 5.21 11.69
CA THR A 241 -12.81 6.31 12.29
C THR A 241 -11.85 7.46 12.60
N SER A 242 -12.39 8.66 12.81
CA SER A 242 -11.60 9.81 13.27
C SER A 242 -10.83 9.45 14.54
N GLN A 243 -9.53 9.75 14.57
CA GLN A 243 -8.66 9.44 15.69
C GLN A 243 -8.39 10.72 16.48
N GLU A 244 -8.98 10.82 17.68
CA GLU A 244 -8.91 12.01 18.54
C GLU A 244 -7.45 12.44 18.81
N LYS A 245 -6.61 11.48 19.19
CA LYS A 245 -5.17 11.67 19.44
C LYS A 245 -4.33 11.91 18.18
N MET A 246 -4.94 11.99 16.99
CA MET A 246 -4.27 12.28 15.73
C MET A 246 -4.93 13.44 14.98
N ASN A 247 -5.33 14.48 15.71
CA ASN A 247 -6.01 15.67 15.19
C ASN A 247 -7.29 15.33 14.40
N ASN A 248 -8.06 14.37 14.91
CA ASN A 248 -9.33 13.92 14.31
C ASN A 248 -9.19 13.45 12.85
N ARG A 249 -8.03 12.93 12.47
CA ARG A 249 -7.82 12.41 11.11
C ARG A 249 -8.40 11.02 10.97
N ALA A 250 -9.06 10.77 9.84
CA ALA A 250 -9.34 9.42 9.36
C ALA A 250 -8.11 8.91 8.60
N ILE A 251 -7.53 7.80 9.05
CA ILE A 251 -6.28 7.28 8.52
C ILE A 251 -6.56 6.35 7.35
N TYR A 252 -5.86 6.60 6.26
CA TYR A 252 -5.86 5.78 5.07
C TYR A 252 -5.26 4.40 5.35
N TRP A 253 -6.05 3.33 5.19
CA TRP A 253 -5.65 1.97 5.53
C TRP A 253 -5.86 1.00 4.36
N PRO A 254 -4.87 0.88 3.46
CA PRO A 254 -4.98 0.07 2.27
C PRO A 254 -4.87 -1.43 2.55
N ARG A 255 -5.57 -2.24 1.75
CA ARG A 255 -5.50 -3.70 1.76
C ARG A 255 -5.55 -4.28 0.35
N GLY A 256 -4.76 -5.33 0.13
CA GLY A 256 -4.83 -6.09 -1.11
C GLY A 256 -6.11 -6.91 -1.19
N ARG A 257 -6.80 -6.77 -2.32
CA ARG A 257 -8.00 -7.50 -2.71
C ARG A 257 -7.73 -8.12 -4.08
N VAL A 258 -6.85 -9.10 -4.12
CA VAL A 258 -6.34 -9.76 -5.32
C VAL A 258 -5.74 -11.11 -4.90
N TRP A 259 -5.52 -12.05 -5.80
CA TRP A 259 -4.71 -13.23 -5.49
C TRP A 259 -3.33 -12.83 -4.94
N GLY A 260 -2.93 -13.47 -3.84
CA GLY A 260 -1.78 -13.10 -3.00
C GLY A 260 -2.09 -12.02 -1.96
N GLY A 261 -3.26 -11.39 -2.04
CA GLY A 261 -3.73 -10.34 -1.13
C GLY A 261 -2.73 -9.20 -1.00
N SER A 262 -2.42 -8.84 0.25
CA SER A 262 -1.49 -7.73 0.51
C SER A 262 -0.04 -8.05 0.13
N SER A 263 0.37 -9.32 -0.01
CA SER A 263 1.72 -9.65 -0.51
C SER A 263 1.94 -9.25 -1.97
N SER A 264 0.86 -9.18 -2.77
CA SER A 264 0.90 -8.70 -4.15
C SER A 264 1.07 -7.17 -4.25
N LEU A 265 0.99 -6.45 -3.12
CA LEU A 265 1.05 -4.99 -3.06
C LEU A 265 2.05 -4.44 -2.04
N ASN A 266 2.72 -5.28 -1.25
CA ASN A 266 3.58 -4.87 -0.14
C ASN A 266 4.84 -4.12 -0.59
N ALA A 267 5.65 -3.64 0.35
CA ALA A 267 6.96 -3.07 0.03
C ALA A 267 8.06 -4.14 -0.19
N MET A 268 7.70 -5.42 -0.27
CA MET A 268 8.59 -6.61 -0.42
C MET A 268 9.60 -6.85 0.68
N VAL A 269 9.73 -5.96 1.66
CA VAL A 269 10.60 -6.15 2.83
C VAL A 269 10.28 -7.48 3.52
N TYR A 270 11.31 -8.31 3.68
CA TYR A 270 11.24 -9.61 4.34
C TYR A 270 11.94 -9.52 5.70
N ILE A 271 11.14 -9.40 6.75
CA ILE A 271 11.63 -9.33 8.14
C ILE A 271 10.81 -10.29 8.98
N ARG A 272 11.47 -11.08 9.82
CA ARG A 272 10.87 -11.94 10.84
C ARG A 272 10.65 -11.13 12.13
N GLY A 273 9.69 -11.56 12.95
CA GLY A 273 9.52 -10.99 14.29
C GLY A 273 10.75 -11.26 15.17
N HIS A 274 10.90 -10.48 16.24
CA HIS A 274 11.97 -10.73 17.20
C HIS A 274 11.69 -12.03 17.95
N PRO A 275 12.70 -12.85 18.31
CA PRO A 275 12.48 -14.11 19.03
C PRO A 275 11.60 -13.96 20.28
N LEU A 276 11.79 -12.86 21.02
CA LEU A 276 11.00 -12.54 22.21
C LEU A 276 9.51 -12.30 21.91
N ASP A 277 9.12 -11.92 20.70
CA ASP A 277 7.71 -11.77 20.33
C ASP A 277 7.01 -13.14 20.34
N TYR A 278 7.67 -14.16 19.79
CA TYR A 278 7.16 -15.53 19.72
C TYR A 278 7.21 -16.23 21.08
N ASP A 279 8.30 -16.03 21.83
CA ASP A 279 8.42 -16.57 23.18
C ASP A 279 7.37 -15.93 24.12
N ARG A 280 7.04 -14.66 23.89
CA ARG A 280 5.91 -14.01 24.56
C ARG A 280 4.57 -14.65 24.20
N TRP A 281 4.31 -14.97 22.94
CA TRP A 281 3.07 -15.65 22.54
C TRP A 281 2.88 -16.98 23.25
N GLU A 282 3.94 -17.77 23.40
CA GLU A 282 3.87 -19.03 24.14
C GLU A 282 3.52 -18.80 25.61
N LYS A 283 4.12 -17.79 26.25
CA LYS A 283 3.80 -17.39 27.63
C LYS A 283 2.36 -16.88 27.79
N GLU A 284 1.81 -16.24 26.76
CA GLU A 284 0.43 -15.73 26.72
C GLU A 284 -0.61 -16.82 26.36
N GLY A 285 -0.18 -18.07 26.14
CA GLY A 285 -1.06 -19.23 25.99
C GLY A 285 -1.03 -19.89 24.60
N ALA A 286 -0.31 -19.34 23.63
CA ALA A 286 -0.09 -19.96 22.33
C ALA A 286 0.95 -21.08 22.42
N LYS A 287 0.60 -22.17 23.10
CA LYS A 287 1.50 -23.32 23.33
C LYS A 287 2.11 -23.82 22.01
N GLY A 288 3.42 -23.98 21.97
CA GLY A 288 4.13 -24.44 20.78
C GLY A 288 4.50 -23.32 19.79
N TRP A 289 4.21 -22.06 20.10
CA TRP A 289 4.54 -20.91 19.23
C TRP A 289 5.80 -20.13 19.65
N ALA A 290 6.62 -20.65 20.56
CA ALA A 290 7.94 -20.07 20.84
C ALA A 290 8.84 -20.03 19.60
N PHE A 291 9.83 -19.13 19.58
CA PHE A 291 10.65 -18.89 18.40
C PHE A 291 11.33 -20.16 17.88
N LYS A 292 11.82 -21.00 18.80
CA LYS A 292 12.46 -22.29 18.49
C LYS A 292 11.55 -23.22 17.66
N ASN A 293 10.23 -23.15 17.85
CA ASN A 293 9.26 -23.98 17.14
C ASN A 293 8.85 -23.33 15.80
N CYS A 294 8.87 -21.99 15.73
CA CYS A 294 8.57 -21.25 14.49
C CYS A 294 9.75 -21.23 13.50
N LEU A 295 11.00 -21.25 13.98
CA LEU A 295 12.20 -21.18 13.14
C LEU A 295 12.25 -22.24 12.02
N PRO A 296 11.94 -23.53 12.27
CA PRO A 296 11.83 -24.52 11.20
C PRO A 296 10.82 -24.15 10.10
N TYR A 297 9.70 -23.51 10.45
CA TYR A 297 8.72 -23.05 9.48
C TYR A 297 9.18 -21.81 8.70
N PHE A 298 9.92 -20.90 9.34
CA PHE A 298 10.56 -19.79 8.62
C PHE A 298 11.58 -20.30 7.60
N LYS A 299 12.42 -21.27 7.99
CA LYS A 299 13.35 -21.95 7.07
C LYS A 299 12.59 -22.69 5.96
N LYS A 300 11.52 -23.42 6.29
CA LYS A 300 10.69 -24.15 5.29
C LYS A 300 10.02 -23.23 4.28
N ALA A 301 9.67 -22.01 4.67
CA ALA A 301 9.03 -21.03 3.79
C ALA A 301 10.03 -20.36 2.84
N GLN A 302 11.28 -20.17 3.26
CA GLN A 302 12.27 -19.32 2.62
C GLN A 302 13.22 -20.08 1.68
N HIS A 303 13.57 -19.46 0.56
CA HIS A 303 14.75 -19.75 -0.24
C HIS A 303 15.56 -18.47 -0.36
N HIS A 304 16.63 -18.38 0.43
CA HIS A 304 17.48 -17.20 0.54
C HIS A 304 18.74 -17.37 -0.31
N GLU A 305 19.10 -16.35 -1.10
CA GLU A 305 20.28 -16.42 -1.99
C GLU A 305 21.61 -16.58 -1.25
N LEU A 306 21.71 -16.05 -0.02
CA LEU A 306 22.89 -16.14 0.86
C LEU A 306 22.83 -17.30 1.86
N SER A 307 21.94 -18.29 1.66
CA SER A 307 21.89 -19.44 2.58
C SER A 307 23.10 -20.35 2.39
N THR A 308 23.67 -20.85 3.50
CA THR A 308 24.81 -21.79 3.47
C THR A 308 24.40 -23.26 3.22
N GLY A 309 23.10 -23.53 3.03
CA GLY A 309 22.57 -24.86 2.75
C GLY A 309 21.43 -25.25 3.69
N ILE A 310 21.21 -26.56 3.88
CA ILE A 310 20.15 -27.08 4.75
C ILE A 310 20.48 -26.83 6.24
N GLU A 311 21.77 -26.93 6.56
CA GLU A 311 22.32 -26.76 7.91
C GLU A 311 22.52 -25.29 8.33
N ASP A 312 22.10 -24.33 7.49
CA ASP A 312 22.14 -22.91 7.85
C ASP A 312 21.32 -22.68 9.13
N PRO A 313 21.87 -22.05 10.18
CA PRO A 313 21.18 -21.93 11.46
C PRO A 313 19.90 -21.09 11.38
N TYR A 314 19.81 -20.14 10.43
CA TYR A 314 18.70 -19.18 10.37
C TYR A 314 17.97 -19.16 9.02
N ARG A 315 18.67 -19.33 7.90
CA ARG A 315 18.11 -19.14 6.56
C ARG A 315 17.57 -20.44 5.98
N GLY A 316 16.51 -20.32 5.19
CA GLY A 316 15.99 -21.40 4.37
C GLY A 316 16.63 -21.40 2.99
N SER A 317 16.87 -22.58 2.42
CA SER A 317 17.47 -22.77 1.08
C SER A 317 16.54 -23.50 0.09
N GLN A 318 15.35 -23.93 0.51
CA GLN A 318 14.49 -24.82 -0.29
C GLN A 318 13.01 -24.41 -0.30
N GLY A 319 12.65 -23.33 0.39
CA GLY A 319 11.28 -22.86 0.44
C GLY A 319 10.80 -22.23 -0.88
N PRO A 320 9.48 -22.15 -1.10
CA PRO A 320 8.94 -21.57 -2.35
C PRO A 320 9.05 -20.04 -2.39
N LEU A 321 9.25 -19.37 -1.25
CA LEU A 321 9.39 -17.92 -1.19
C LEU A 321 10.86 -17.53 -1.39
N TYR A 322 11.19 -17.06 -2.60
CA TYR A 322 12.51 -16.52 -2.90
C TYR A 322 12.73 -15.18 -2.18
N VAL A 323 13.88 -15.09 -1.52
CA VAL A 323 14.32 -13.90 -0.78
C VAL A 323 15.73 -13.55 -1.25
N THR A 324 15.90 -12.28 -1.62
CA THR A 324 17.15 -11.69 -2.09
C THR A 324 17.50 -10.51 -1.21
N GLN A 325 18.77 -10.35 -0.90
CA GLN A 325 19.27 -9.24 -0.11
C GLN A 325 19.47 -8.01 -1.01
N GLY A 326 19.12 -6.83 -0.50
CA GLY A 326 19.40 -5.59 -1.19
C GLY A 326 20.89 -5.41 -1.43
N ARG A 327 21.30 -5.29 -2.70
CA ARG A 327 22.73 -5.14 -3.07
C ARG A 327 23.38 -3.85 -2.55
N CYS A 328 22.59 -2.87 -2.14
CA CYS A 328 23.06 -1.60 -1.58
C CYS A 328 24.12 -0.87 -2.45
N GLU A 329 24.08 -1.00 -3.77
CA GLU A 329 25.07 -0.44 -4.71
C GLU A 329 25.06 1.10 -4.78
N ASN A 330 23.93 1.74 -4.44
CA ASN A 330 23.83 3.19 -4.43
C ASN A 330 24.75 3.79 -3.35
N PRO A 331 25.59 4.81 -3.67
CA PRO A 331 26.44 5.49 -2.69
C PRO A 331 25.70 5.97 -1.43
N LEU A 332 24.43 6.31 -1.57
CA LEU A 332 23.58 6.71 -0.44
C LEU A 332 23.30 5.57 0.54
N HIS A 333 23.16 4.34 0.04
CA HIS A 333 23.03 3.17 0.91
C HIS A 333 24.34 2.91 1.66
N GLN A 334 25.48 3.01 0.99
CA GLN A 334 26.80 2.85 1.63
C GLN A 334 27.03 3.91 2.72
N ALA A 335 26.67 5.17 2.43
CA ALA A 335 26.73 6.24 3.42
C ALA A 335 25.82 5.97 4.64
N PHE A 336 24.66 5.33 4.44
CA PHE A 336 23.77 4.93 5.53
C PHE A 336 24.34 3.76 6.34
N LEU A 337 24.88 2.73 5.68
CA LEU A 337 25.50 1.58 6.35
C LEU A 337 26.69 1.98 7.21
N GLU A 338 27.48 2.97 6.78
CA GLU A 338 28.62 3.49 7.55
C GLU A 338 28.21 4.14 8.88
N VAL A 339 26.97 4.67 8.98
CA VAL A 339 26.43 5.18 10.25
C VAL A 339 26.40 4.08 11.31
N GLY A 340 26.16 2.83 10.91
CA GLY A 340 26.16 1.68 11.84
C GLY A 340 27.50 1.47 12.54
N LYS A 341 28.61 1.90 11.95
CA LYS A 341 29.95 1.82 12.58
C LYS A 341 30.25 2.99 13.51
N GLN A 342 29.56 4.11 13.32
CA GLN A 342 29.79 5.37 14.03
C GLN A 342 28.78 5.60 15.16
N HIS A 343 27.62 4.93 15.09
CA HIS A 343 26.52 5.09 16.02
C HIS A 343 26.39 3.87 16.95
N SER A 344 25.93 4.10 18.18
CA SER A 344 25.82 3.09 19.24
C SER A 344 24.86 1.94 18.92
N ILE A 345 23.92 2.14 17.99
CA ILE A 345 23.01 1.08 17.49
C ILE A 345 23.75 -0.05 16.77
N GLY A 346 24.97 0.22 16.26
CA GLY A 346 25.80 -0.76 15.59
C GLY A 346 25.31 -1.15 14.19
N SER A 347 25.97 -2.15 13.61
CA SER A 347 25.59 -2.80 12.36
C SER A 347 25.02 -4.20 12.59
N THR A 348 24.28 -4.70 11.60
CA THR A 348 23.87 -6.10 11.47
C THR A 348 24.15 -6.60 10.05
N GLU A 349 24.68 -7.82 9.94
CA GLU A 349 24.89 -8.51 8.67
C GLU A 349 23.64 -9.29 8.22
N ASP A 350 22.77 -9.63 9.18
CA ASP A 350 21.54 -10.37 8.94
C ASP A 350 20.47 -10.00 9.97
N MET A 351 19.50 -9.20 9.54
CA MET A 351 18.35 -8.81 10.37
C MET A 351 17.43 -9.96 10.74
N ASN A 352 17.51 -11.09 10.04
CA ASN A 352 16.74 -12.31 10.30
C ASN A 352 17.59 -13.41 10.96
N GLY A 353 18.85 -13.10 11.28
CA GLY A 353 19.84 -14.02 11.83
C GLY A 353 20.10 -13.84 13.33
N PHE A 354 21.33 -14.07 13.77
CA PHE A 354 21.71 -14.03 15.19
C PHE A 354 21.43 -12.69 15.87
N LYS A 355 21.67 -11.57 15.17
CA LYS A 355 21.51 -10.21 15.70
C LYS A 355 20.61 -9.37 14.81
N GLN A 356 19.36 -9.17 15.22
CA GLN A 356 18.40 -8.34 14.49
C GLN A 356 18.66 -6.84 14.63
N GLU A 357 19.18 -6.40 15.79
CA GLU A 357 19.46 -4.99 16.05
C GLU A 357 20.69 -4.48 15.28
N GLY A 358 20.53 -3.34 14.61
CA GLY A 358 21.62 -2.63 13.94
C GLY A 358 21.23 -2.12 12.55
N ILE A 359 22.15 -1.41 11.92
CA ILE A 359 22.03 -0.96 10.53
C ILE A 359 22.61 -2.03 9.60
N GLY A 360 21.82 -2.47 8.62
CA GLY A 360 22.20 -3.52 7.69
C GLY A 360 21.37 -3.54 6.41
N PRO A 361 21.80 -4.32 5.39
CA PRO A 361 21.03 -4.51 4.17
C PRO A 361 19.71 -5.24 4.46
N MET A 362 18.64 -4.85 3.76
CA MET A 362 17.31 -5.45 3.89
C MET A 362 17.09 -6.60 2.93
N ASP A 363 16.50 -7.68 3.43
CA ASP A 363 16.01 -8.78 2.62
C ASP A 363 14.68 -8.41 1.94
N MET A 364 14.48 -8.90 0.73
CA MET A 364 13.33 -8.60 -0.12
C MET A 364 12.75 -9.86 -0.77
N THR A 365 11.43 -9.96 -0.85
CA THR A 365 10.74 -11.00 -1.65
C THR A 365 10.71 -10.60 -3.12
N ILE A 366 11.87 -10.62 -3.77
CA ILE A 366 12.05 -10.34 -5.20
C ILE A 366 12.78 -11.52 -5.83
N LYS A 367 12.30 -11.98 -6.98
CA LYS A 367 12.92 -13.02 -7.80
C LYS A 367 12.98 -12.55 -9.25
N ASP A 368 14.16 -12.63 -9.87
CA ASP A 368 14.38 -12.26 -11.28
C ASP A 368 13.85 -10.85 -11.61
N GLY A 369 14.04 -9.89 -10.69
CA GLY A 369 13.58 -8.50 -10.81
C GLY A 369 12.07 -8.29 -10.66
N LYS A 370 11.31 -9.35 -10.35
CA LYS A 370 9.86 -9.31 -10.15
C LYS A 370 9.50 -9.47 -8.68
N ARG A 371 8.40 -8.85 -8.28
CA ARG A 371 7.79 -9.09 -6.97
C ARG A 371 7.46 -10.58 -6.82
N TRP A 372 7.87 -11.17 -5.71
CA TRP A 372 7.58 -12.57 -5.40
C TRP A 372 6.48 -12.67 -4.32
N SER A 373 5.23 -12.56 -4.75
CA SER A 373 4.05 -12.62 -3.87
C SER A 373 3.76 -14.04 -3.38
N ALA A 374 2.89 -14.18 -2.37
CA ALA A 374 2.42 -15.49 -1.92
C ALA A 374 1.65 -16.25 -3.02
N SER A 375 0.94 -15.54 -3.91
CA SER A 375 0.31 -16.16 -5.08
C SER A 375 1.37 -16.75 -6.02
N SER A 376 2.43 -15.99 -6.30
CA SER A 376 3.52 -16.43 -7.18
C SER A 376 4.29 -17.61 -6.59
N ALA A 377 4.58 -17.57 -5.27
CA ALA A 377 5.34 -18.61 -4.58
C ALA A 377 4.53 -19.89 -4.34
N TYR A 378 3.28 -19.78 -3.87
CA TYR A 378 2.51 -20.92 -3.36
C TYR A 378 1.33 -21.32 -4.23
N LEU A 379 0.63 -20.38 -4.87
CA LEU A 379 -0.62 -20.68 -5.57
C LEU A 379 -0.42 -20.99 -7.05
N ASN A 380 0.32 -20.14 -7.78
CA ASN A 380 0.55 -20.30 -9.22
C ASN A 380 1.20 -21.65 -9.59
N PRO A 381 2.18 -22.19 -8.82
CA PRO A 381 2.82 -23.46 -9.16
C PRO A 381 1.93 -24.70 -9.03
N ILE A 382 0.74 -24.58 -8.42
CA ILE A 382 -0.13 -25.72 -8.08
C ILE A 382 -1.51 -25.64 -8.74
N LEU A 383 -1.71 -24.69 -9.65
CA LEU A 383 -3.01 -24.44 -10.26
C LEU A 383 -3.51 -25.60 -11.12
N ASP A 384 -2.63 -26.50 -11.52
CA ASP A 384 -2.93 -27.71 -12.28
C ASP A 384 -3.41 -28.87 -11.38
N ARG A 385 -3.07 -28.88 -10.09
CA ARG A 385 -3.46 -29.94 -9.13
C ARG A 385 -4.97 -30.24 -9.18
N PRO A 386 -5.39 -31.50 -9.38
CA PRO A 386 -6.79 -31.84 -9.64
C PRO A 386 -7.72 -31.62 -8.44
N ASN A 387 -7.14 -31.55 -7.24
CA ASN A 387 -7.84 -31.36 -5.97
C ASN A 387 -7.89 -29.89 -5.51
N LEU A 388 -7.40 -28.93 -6.32
CA LEU A 388 -7.46 -27.50 -6.06
C LEU A 388 -8.52 -26.81 -6.92
N PHE A 389 -9.48 -26.18 -6.26
CA PHE A 389 -10.55 -25.39 -6.85
C PHE A 389 -10.39 -23.93 -6.44
N THR A 390 -10.58 -23.00 -7.37
CA THR A 390 -10.26 -21.58 -7.15
C THR A 390 -11.33 -20.67 -7.72
N THR A 391 -11.53 -19.52 -7.08
CA THR A 391 -12.44 -18.48 -7.57
C THR A 391 -11.77 -17.11 -7.62
N GLN A 392 -12.40 -16.18 -8.32
CA GLN A 392 -12.08 -14.75 -8.26
C GLN A 392 -13.38 -13.93 -8.27
N GLY A 393 -13.36 -12.75 -7.65
CA GLY A 393 -14.55 -11.89 -7.56
C GLY A 393 -15.70 -12.47 -6.73
N VAL A 394 -15.40 -13.45 -5.87
CA VAL A 394 -16.37 -14.10 -5.00
C VAL A 394 -16.16 -13.62 -3.58
N THR A 395 -17.15 -12.95 -3.02
CA THR A 395 -17.10 -12.42 -1.64
C THR A 395 -17.88 -13.34 -0.72
N CYS A 396 -17.21 -13.94 0.25
CA CYS A 396 -17.87 -14.64 1.35
C CYS A 396 -18.66 -13.62 2.19
N THR A 397 -19.93 -13.91 2.43
CA THR A 397 -20.83 -13.04 3.21
C THR A 397 -21.10 -13.60 4.59
N GLN A 398 -21.10 -14.93 4.75
CA GLN A 398 -21.42 -15.59 6.02
C GLN A 398 -20.78 -16.99 6.10
N ILE A 399 -20.44 -17.44 7.30
CA ILE A 399 -20.11 -18.83 7.61
C ILE A 399 -21.40 -19.55 8.01
N LEU A 400 -21.64 -20.72 7.44
CA LEU A 400 -22.82 -21.53 7.73
C LEU A 400 -22.49 -22.50 8.87
N PHE A 401 -23.35 -22.54 9.88
CA PHE A 401 -23.20 -23.43 11.04
C PHE A 401 -24.35 -24.43 11.14
N ASP A 402 -24.01 -25.67 11.52
CA ASP A 402 -24.93 -26.61 12.18
C ASP A 402 -24.54 -26.70 13.65
N LYS A 403 -25.35 -26.09 14.52
CA LYS A 403 -25.06 -25.87 15.94
C LYS A 403 -23.70 -25.17 16.11
N GLN A 404 -22.67 -25.90 16.55
CA GLN A 404 -21.32 -25.39 16.79
C GLN A 404 -20.33 -25.78 15.68
N ARG A 405 -20.75 -26.50 14.64
CA ARG A 405 -19.88 -26.94 13.54
C ARG A 405 -20.07 -26.04 12.32
N ALA A 406 -18.98 -25.47 11.81
CA ALA A 406 -18.99 -24.81 10.51
C ALA A 406 -19.15 -25.85 9.40
N ILE A 407 -20.21 -25.73 8.59
CA ILE A 407 -20.57 -26.69 7.53
C ILE A 407 -20.38 -26.13 6.12
N GLY A 408 -20.06 -24.86 5.99
CA GLY A 408 -19.94 -24.21 4.69
C GLY A 408 -19.90 -22.69 4.78
N ILE A 409 -20.10 -22.05 3.64
CA ILE A 409 -20.20 -20.60 3.55
C ILE A 409 -21.35 -20.18 2.63
N GLU A 410 -21.82 -18.97 2.86
CA GLU A 410 -22.58 -18.19 1.90
C GLU A 410 -21.65 -17.18 1.22
N PHE A 411 -21.82 -17.00 -0.09
CA PHE A 411 -21.04 -16.07 -0.88
C PHE A 411 -21.89 -15.40 -1.96
N ILE A 412 -21.35 -14.30 -2.48
CA ILE A 412 -21.90 -13.59 -3.63
C ILE A 412 -20.84 -13.48 -4.73
N ARG A 413 -21.28 -13.60 -5.99
CA ARG A 413 -20.45 -13.31 -7.17
C ARG A 413 -20.63 -11.84 -7.52
N LYS A 414 -19.65 -11.00 -7.20
CA LYS A 414 -19.79 -9.56 -7.48
C LYS A 414 -19.71 -9.31 -8.97
N ILE A 415 -20.67 -8.53 -9.47
CA ILE A 415 -20.65 -7.95 -10.81
C ILE A 415 -19.85 -6.64 -10.69
N ASN A 416 -18.79 -6.49 -11.49
CA ASN A 416 -18.01 -5.24 -11.66
C ASN A 416 -17.09 -4.79 -10.51
N PHE A 417 -16.86 -5.59 -9.46
CA PHE A 417 -15.94 -5.30 -8.34
C PHE A 417 -16.14 -3.97 -7.56
N THR A 418 -16.98 -3.04 -8.03
CA THR A 418 -17.07 -1.63 -7.60
C THR A 418 -18.37 -1.26 -6.89
N THR A 419 -19.46 -2.03 -7.01
CA THR A 419 -20.73 -1.70 -6.36
C THR A 419 -21.37 -2.89 -5.65
N THR A 420 -22.02 -2.61 -4.51
CA THR A 420 -22.81 -3.57 -3.70
C THR A 420 -24.31 -3.28 -3.76
N SER A 421 -24.71 -2.23 -4.48
CA SER A 421 -26.07 -1.69 -4.51
C SER A 421 -27.10 -2.58 -5.22
N LEU A 422 -26.66 -3.71 -5.78
CA LEU A 422 -27.49 -4.66 -6.55
C LEU A 422 -27.46 -6.08 -5.95
N ILE A 423 -27.00 -6.25 -4.71
CA ILE A 423 -26.99 -7.58 -4.06
C ILE A 423 -28.40 -7.85 -3.51
N ASP A 424 -29.20 -8.60 -4.25
CA ASP A 424 -30.47 -9.16 -3.78
C ASP A 424 -30.26 -10.54 -3.13
N ALA A 425 -31.34 -11.11 -2.57
CA ALA A 425 -31.30 -12.45 -1.98
C ALA A 425 -31.01 -13.55 -3.02
N GLY A 426 -31.36 -13.33 -4.29
CA GLY A 426 -31.10 -14.25 -5.41
C GLY A 426 -29.63 -14.32 -5.83
N SER A 427 -28.82 -13.33 -5.44
CA SER A 427 -27.38 -13.27 -5.72
C SER A 427 -26.52 -14.06 -4.73
N ARG A 428 -27.13 -14.66 -3.70
CA ARG A 428 -26.44 -15.41 -2.63
C ARG A 428 -26.43 -16.90 -2.96
N GLU A 429 -25.24 -17.46 -3.00
CA GLU A 429 -25.00 -18.88 -3.21
C GLU A 429 -24.40 -19.49 -1.95
N LYS A 430 -24.66 -20.79 -1.75
CA LYS A 430 -24.13 -21.55 -0.62
C LYS A 430 -23.28 -22.69 -1.13
N ILE A 431 -22.17 -22.94 -0.45
CA ILE A 431 -21.34 -24.12 -0.67
C ILE A 431 -20.96 -24.73 0.67
N TYR A 432 -21.11 -26.05 0.76
CA TYR A 432 -20.87 -26.82 1.97
C TYR A 432 -19.54 -27.56 1.86
N CYS A 433 -18.85 -27.73 2.98
CA CYS A 433 -17.65 -28.55 3.08
C CYS A 433 -17.87 -29.76 3.99
N THR A 434 -17.03 -30.79 3.82
CA THR A 434 -17.10 -31.97 4.69
C THR A 434 -16.29 -31.82 5.96
N ASP A 435 -15.18 -31.07 5.94
CA ASP A 435 -14.25 -30.99 7.06
C ASP A 435 -14.24 -29.61 7.74
N ALA A 436 -13.62 -28.60 7.12
CA ALA A 436 -13.39 -27.32 7.77
C ALA A 436 -13.54 -26.10 6.84
N VAL A 437 -14.00 -24.98 7.44
CA VAL A 437 -13.92 -23.64 6.87
C VAL A 437 -12.74 -22.92 7.53
N ILE A 438 -11.78 -22.46 6.72
CA ILE A 438 -10.57 -21.78 7.19
C ILE A 438 -10.61 -20.31 6.77
N LEU A 439 -10.50 -19.41 7.74
CA LEU A 439 -10.55 -17.97 7.49
C LEU A 439 -9.14 -17.42 7.25
N ALA A 440 -8.92 -16.90 6.04
CA ALA A 440 -7.69 -16.25 5.61
C ALA A 440 -7.97 -14.85 4.99
N ALA A 441 -9.06 -14.20 5.44
CA ALA A 441 -9.52 -12.92 4.91
C ALA A 441 -8.71 -11.70 5.43
N GLY A 442 -7.71 -11.96 6.29
CA GLY A 442 -6.84 -10.96 6.90
C GLY A 442 -7.41 -10.36 8.18
N ALA A 443 -6.58 -9.60 8.91
CA ALA A 443 -6.88 -9.11 10.25
C ALA A 443 -8.08 -8.14 10.34
N ILE A 444 -8.51 -7.53 9.23
CA ILE A 444 -9.69 -6.66 9.19
C ILE A 444 -10.96 -7.45 8.85
N ASN A 445 -10.93 -8.27 7.79
CA ASN A 445 -12.15 -8.89 7.28
C ASN A 445 -12.48 -10.22 7.96
N THR A 446 -11.51 -10.89 8.58
CA THR A 446 -11.75 -12.12 9.36
C THR A 446 -12.68 -11.85 10.55
N PRO A 447 -12.38 -10.90 11.46
CA PRO A 447 -13.31 -10.61 12.56
C PRO A 447 -14.64 -10.03 12.06
N GLN A 448 -14.64 -9.24 10.98
CA GLN A 448 -15.88 -8.78 10.36
C GLN A 448 -16.78 -9.95 9.94
N LEU A 449 -16.22 -10.94 9.24
CA LEU A 449 -16.97 -12.11 8.78
C LEU A 449 -17.46 -12.95 9.96
N LEU A 450 -16.65 -13.09 11.02
CA LEU A 450 -17.07 -13.77 12.25
C LEU A 450 -18.24 -13.05 12.93
N MET A 451 -18.27 -11.72 12.96
CA MET A 451 -19.40 -10.96 13.52
C MET A 451 -20.67 -11.03 12.66
N LEU A 452 -20.53 -11.30 11.36
CA LEU A 452 -21.66 -11.46 10.43
C LEU A 452 -22.27 -12.88 10.45
N SER A 453 -21.55 -13.85 11.03
CA SER A 453 -21.90 -15.27 11.00
C SER A 453 -22.45 -15.72 12.33
#